data_AF-A0A7S3EH96-F1
#
_entry.id   AF-A0A7S3EH96-F1
#
_cell.length_a   1.000
_cell.length_b   1.000
_cell.length_c   1.000
_cell.angle_alpha   90.00
_cell.angle_beta   90.00
_cell.angle_gamma   90.00
#
_symmetry.space_group_name_H-M   'P 1'
#
loop_
_entity.id
_entity.type
_entity.pdbx_description
1 polymer ?
#
loop_
_entity_poly.entity_id
_entity_poly.type
_entity_poly.pdbx_seq_one_letter_code
_entity_poly.pdbx_strand_id
1 'polypeptide(L)'
;MSMMMRGGSLFKAAGRNGSLFGPGKVVTVQDRGMANLKAVRNRMRSVSSISKITKAMKMVAAAKLRGVQTKQELARPFSKAMADFFKHLEDSTEGAQTPTAASGEPESKKKLIIPMTSDRGLCGGVNSSVVKEVKAMYRTETVHGDIMLVGDKGRDALTRVAAKDIVVSFKDAFKTPPTFTQVKLISSPWTTLSCLKMLGRGS
;
A
#
# COMPACT_ATOMS: atom_id res chain seq x y z
N MET A 1 -34.46 55.73 19.26
CA MET A 1 -35.87 55.55 18.86
C MET A 1 -35.97 54.19 18.19
N SER A 2 -36.46 53.14 18.88
CA SER A 2 -37.89 52.74 18.92
C SER A 2 -38.39 52.43 17.50
N MET A 3 -38.94 51.27 17.13
CA MET A 3 -39.98 50.46 17.77
C MET A 3 -40.15 49.22 16.85
N MET A 4 -40.03 47.98 17.33
CA MET A 4 -41.16 47.11 17.66
C MET A 4 -42.14 46.82 16.50
N MET A 5 -42.13 45.58 15.99
CA MET A 5 -43.38 44.88 15.63
C MET A 5 -43.24 43.36 15.82
N ARG A 6 -44.08 42.85 16.73
CA ARG A 6 -44.40 41.44 16.99
C ARG A 6 -45.57 41.02 16.10
N GLY A 7 -45.65 39.73 15.77
CA GLY A 7 -46.86 39.04 15.29
C GLY A 7 -46.57 38.09 14.13
N GLY A 8 -46.96 36.81 14.11
CA GLY A 8 -47.77 36.05 15.05
C GLY A 8 -47.89 34.58 14.59
N SER A 9 -48.46 33.76 15.47
CA SER A 9 -49.30 32.57 15.19
C SER A 9 -49.60 31.92 16.54
N LEU A 10 -50.58 32.46 17.27
CA LEU A 10 -51.91 31.84 17.40
C LEU A 10 -51.85 30.31 17.62
N PHE A 11 -51.49 29.93 18.83
CA PHE A 11 -51.86 28.62 19.40
C PHE A 11 -53.35 28.67 19.74
N LYS A 12 -54.16 27.96 18.95
CA LYS A 12 -55.59 27.75 19.19
C LYS A 12 -55.76 26.46 19.98
N ALA A 13 -55.91 26.57 21.30
CA ALA A 13 -56.36 25.47 22.16
C ALA A 13 -57.88 25.60 22.36
N ALA A 14 -58.65 24.59 21.95
CA ALA A 14 -60.05 24.47 22.29
C ALA A 14 -60.52 23.00 22.29
N GLY A 15 -60.95 22.55 23.48
CA GLY A 15 -61.95 21.51 23.72
C GLY A 15 -61.45 20.05 23.71
N ARG A 16 -61.91 19.14 24.56
CA ARG A 16 -62.69 19.16 25.81
C ARG A 16 -62.81 17.68 26.25
N ASN A 17 -62.97 17.45 27.55
CA ASN A 17 -63.52 16.26 28.22
C ASN A 17 -62.60 15.05 28.45
N GLY A 18 -62.50 14.68 29.73
CA GLY A 18 -61.92 13.41 30.19
C GLY A 18 -61.46 13.48 31.63
N SER A 19 -62.38 13.66 32.58
CA SER A 19 -62.11 13.41 34.00
C SER A 19 -62.07 11.90 34.28
N LEU A 20 -61.27 11.52 35.28
CA LEU A 20 -61.29 10.28 36.08
C LEU A 20 -60.44 9.11 35.55
N PHE A 21 -59.28 8.85 36.19
CA PHE A 21 -58.87 7.60 36.86
C PHE A 21 -57.34 7.51 37.11
N GLY A 22 -56.93 7.58 38.39
CA GLY A 22 -55.78 6.90 39.05
C GLY A 22 -54.31 7.17 38.62
N PRO A 23 -53.32 7.17 39.57
CA PRO A 23 -51.90 7.15 39.25
C PRO A 23 -51.48 5.73 38.81
N GLY A 24 -51.93 5.31 37.63
CA GLY A 24 -51.42 4.10 36.98
C GLY A 24 -50.06 4.39 36.36
N LYS A 25 -49.03 3.65 36.78
CA LYS A 25 -47.72 3.66 36.11
C LYS A 25 -47.94 3.44 34.62
N VAL A 26 -47.60 4.42 33.79
CA VAL A 26 -47.43 4.24 32.35
C VAL A 26 -46.26 3.27 32.18
N VAL A 27 -46.57 1.98 32.05
CA VAL A 27 -45.60 1.01 31.58
C VAL A 27 -45.34 1.38 30.12
N THR A 28 -44.30 2.16 29.88
CA THR A 28 -43.79 2.37 28.53
C THR A 28 -43.33 1.00 28.05
N VAL A 29 -44.18 0.34 27.25
CA VAL A 29 -43.80 -0.88 26.53
C VAL A 29 -42.62 -0.46 25.66
N GLN A 30 -41.42 -0.81 26.12
CA GLN A 30 -40.18 -0.51 25.44
C GLN A 30 -40.23 -1.31 24.14
N ASP A 31 -40.58 -0.65 23.04
CA ASP A 31 -40.63 -1.25 21.72
C ASP A 31 -39.25 -1.89 21.48
N ARG A 32 -39.22 -3.23 21.55
CA ARG A 32 -38.00 -4.03 21.37
C ARG A 32 -37.38 -3.79 19.98
N GLY A 33 -38.11 -3.12 19.06
CA GLY A 33 -37.63 -2.63 17.78
C GLY A 33 -36.74 -1.38 17.82
N MET A 34 -36.83 -0.51 18.83
CA MET A 34 -36.12 0.79 18.80
C MET A 34 -34.60 0.65 18.87
N ALA A 35 -34.08 -0.34 19.62
CA ALA A 35 -32.66 -0.68 19.66
C ALA A 35 -32.17 -1.29 18.32
N ASN A 36 -33.00 -2.11 17.67
CA ASN A 36 -32.69 -2.73 16.37
C ASN A 36 -32.69 -1.69 15.23
N LEU A 37 -33.72 -0.83 15.17
CA LEU A 37 -33.81 0.25 14.18
C LEU A 37 -32.69 1.29 14.34
N LYS A 38 -32.29 1.59 15.58
CA LYS A 38 -31.13 2.47 15.85
C LYS A 38 -29.82 1.82 15.38
N ALA A 39 -29.65 0.50 15.59
CA ALA A 39 -28.48 -0.24 15.10
C ALA A 39 -28.40 -0.25 13.56
N VAL A 40 -29.52 -0.49 12.88
CA VAL A 40 -29.60 -0.45 11.40
C VAL A 40 -29.29 0.96 10.87
N ARG A 41 -29.86 2.00 11.48
CA ARG A 41 -29.57 3.40 11.13
C ARG A 41 -28.08 3.73 11.31
N ASN A 42 -27.46 3.26 12.38
CA ASN A 42 -26.03 3.46 12.62
C ASN A 42 -25.15 2.73 11.59
N ARG A 43 -25.52 1.49 11.20
CA ARG A 43 -24.83 0.77 10.12
C ARG A 43 -24.93 1.51 8.79
N MET A 44 -26.11 2.02 8.41
CA MET A 44 -26.28 2.81 7.19
C MET A 44 -25.39 4.07 7.19
N ARG A 45 -25.29 4.77 8.32
CA ARG A 45 -24.39 5.93 8.47
C ARG A 45 -22.92 5.52 8.33
N SER A 46 -22.50 4.42 8.95
CA SER A 46 -21.13 3.90 8.83
C SER A 46 -20.78 3.51 7.40
N VAL A 47 -21.64 2.74 6.72
CA VAL A 47 -21.43 2.34 5.31
C VAL A 47 -21.40 3.56 4.38
N SER A 48 -22.27 4.55 4.59
CA SER A 48 -22.24 5.80 3.82
C SER A 48 -20.92 6.57 4.01
N SER A 49 -20.38 6.60 5.24
CA SER A 49 -19.09 7.23 5.53
C SER A 49 -17.93 6.47 4.88
N ILE A 50 -17.88 5.15 5.02
CA ILE A 50 -16.87 4.28 4.37
C ILE A 50 -16.95 4.41 2.84
N SER A 51 -18.14 4.51 2.26
CA SER A 51 -18.34 4.73 0.82
C SER A 51 -17.74 6.07 0.34
N LYS A 52 -17.93 7.15 1.11
CA LYS A 52 -17.32 8.46 0.80
C LYS A 52 -15.80 8.42 0.89
N ILE A 53 -15.25 7.78 1.94
CA ILE A 53 -13.81 7.63 2.14
C ILE A 53 -13.20 6.84 0.99
N THR A 54 -13.77 5.69 0.65
CA THR A 54 -13.27 4.84 -0.45
C THR A 54 -13.40 5.51 -1.81
N LYS A 55 -14.47 6.28 -2.06
CA LYS A 55 -14.63 7.08 -3.29
C LYS A 55 -13.55 8.16 -3.40
N ALA A 56 -13.27 8.88 -2.31
CA ALA A 56 -12.18 9.84 -2.26
C ALA A 56 -10.82 9.16 -2.48
N MET A 57 -10.55 8.04 -1.79
CA MET A 57 -9.32 7.27 -1.95
C MET A 57 -9.12 6.76 -3.39
N LYS A 58 -10.20 6.31 -4.07
CA LYS A 58 -10.13 5.90 -5.48
C LYS A 58 -9.67 7.05 -6.38
N MET A 59 -10.19 8.26 -6.18
CA MET A 59 -9.77 9.43 -6.95
C MET A 59 -8.33 9.85 -6.63
N VAL A 60 -7.93 9.83 -5.36
CA VAL A 60 -6.55 10.13 -4.94
C VAL A 60 -5.56 9.11 -5.52
N ALA A 61 -5.89 7.82 -5.47
CA ALA A 61 -5.07 6.76 -6.03
C ALA A 61 -4.93 6.90 -7.56
N ALA A 62 -6.03 7.19 -8.26
CA ALA A 62 -6.00 7.44 -9.70
C ALA A 62 -5.13 8.67 -10.05
N ALA A 63 -5.24 9.75 -9.30
CA ALA A 63 -4.40 10.95 -9.49
C ALA A 63 -2.91 10.66 -9.25
N LYS A 64 -2.58 9.92 -8.19
CA LYS A 64 -1.20 9.49 -7.90
C LYS A 64 -0.63 8.60 -9.00
N LEU A 65 -1.41 7.62 -9.47
CA LEU A 65 -1.01 6.71 -10.55
C LEU A 65 -0.74 7.50 -11.85
N ARG A 66 -1.62 8.44 -12.21
CA ARG A 66 -1.39 9.34 -13.35
C ARG A 66 -0.11 10.14 -13.19
N GLY A 67 0.15 10.69 -12.00
CA GLY A 67 1.37 11.44 -11.72
C GLY A 67 2.65 10.60 -11.78
N VAL A 68 2.58 9.30 -11.51
CA VAL A 68 3.71 8.38 -11.69
C VAL A 68 3.88 8.01 -13.17
N GLN A 69 2.78 7.78 -13.89
CA GLN A 69 2.81 7.48 -15.32
C GLN A 69 3.46 8.61 -16.13
N THR A 70 3.08 9.86 -15.89
CA THR A 70 3.70 11.01 -16.59
C THR A 70 5.20 11.11 -16.31
N LYS A 71 5.63 10.87 -15.07
CA LYS A 71 7.07 10.82 -14.73
C LYS A 71 7.79 9.65 -15.40
N GLN A 72 7.14 8.50 -15.51
CA GLN A 72 7.68 7.35 -16.22
C GLN A 72 7.84 7.65 -17.72
N GLU A 73 6.85 8.31 -18.33
CA GLU A 73 6.91 8.74 -19.73
C GLU A 73 8.08 9.70 -19.98
N LEU A 74 8.30 10.67 -19.08
CA LEU A 74 9.45 11.58 -19.15
C LEU A 74 10.80 10.85 -18.99
N ALA A 75 10.83 9.75 -18.22
CA ALA A 75 12.04 8.95 -18.00
C ALA A 75 12.32 7.91 -19.10
N ARG A 76 11.32 7.54 -19.91
CA ARG A 76 11.46 6.57 -21.02
C ARG A 76 12.62 6.87 -21.98
N PRO A 77 12.80 8.09 -22.53
CA PRO A 77 13.87 8.36 -23.49
C PRO A 77 15.26 8.12 -22.89
N PHE A 78 15.47 8.47 -21.62
CA PHE A 78 16.72 8.19 -20.92
C PHE A 78 16.99 6.68 -20.81
N SER A 79 15.99 5.90 -20.39
CA SER A 79 16.14 4.44 -20.29
C SER A 79 16.44 3.77 -21.64
N LYS A 80 15.87 4.29 -22.73
CA LYS A 80 16.10 3.77 -24.08
C LYS A 80 17.52 4.07 -24.55
N ALA A 81 17.97 5.32 -24.40
CA ALA A 81 19.33 5.71 -24.74
C ALA A 81 20.39 4.93 -23.95
N MET A 82 20.15 4.65 -22.66
CA MET A 82 21.01 3.80 -21.85
C MET A 82 21.04 2.36 -22.34
N ALA A 83 19.88 1.78 -22.70
CA ALA A 83 19.82 0.42 -23.24
C ALA A 83 20.56 0.31 -24.58
N ASP A 84 20.42 1.30 -25.45
CA ASP A 84 21.11 1.32 -26.75
C ASP A 84 22.63 1.49 -26.56
N PHE A 85 23.07 2.30 -25.58
CA PHE A 85 24.48 2.42 -25.21
C PHE A 85 25.08 1.09 -24.70
N PHE A 86 24.38 0.38 -23.81
CA PHE A 86 24.85 -0.92 -23.32
C PHE A 86 24.93 -1.97 -24.42
N LYS A 87 23.97 -2.00 -25.36
CA LYS A 87 24.03 -2.90 -26.52
C LYS A 87 25.25 -2.63 -27.38
N HIS A 88 25.53 -1.37 -27.70
CA HIS A 88 26.72 -1.03 -28.49
C HIS A 88 28.02 -1.39 -27.77
N LEU A 89 28.06 -1.30 -26.43
CA LEU A 89 29.21 -1.76 -25.65
C LEU A 89 29.35 -3.27 -25.68
N GLU A 90 28.27 -4.03 -25.50
CA GLU A 90 28.26 -5.50 -25.61
C GLU A 90 28.75 -5.96 -26.99
N ASP A 91 28.25 -5.34 -28.06
CA ASP A 91 28.67 -5.63 -29.44
C ASP A 91 30.15 -5.25 -29.71
N SER A 92 30.68 -4.23 -29.02
CA SER A 92 32.08 -3.80 -29.15
C SER A 92 33.05 -4.58 -28.25
N THR A 93 32.54 -5.38 -27.30
CA THR A 93 33.34 -6.05 -26.24
C THR A 93 33.20 -7.57 -26.23
N GLU A 94 33.19 -8.20 -27.41
CA GLU A 94 33.23 -9.67 -27.57
C GLU A 94 34.36 -10.41 -26.80
N GLY A 95 35.28 -9.69 -26.12
CA GLY A 95 36.32 -10.28 -25.26
C GLY A 95 36.52 -9.64 -23.87
N ALA A 96 35.80 -8.61 -23.46
CA ALA A 96 36.01 -7.97 -22.16
C ALA A 96 34.85 -8.30 -21.21
N GLN A 97 35.04 -9.34 -20.39
CA GLN A 97 34.13 -9.74 -19.32
C GLN A 97 33.89 -8.55 -18.37
N THR A 98 32.81 -7.80 -18.57
CA THR A 98 32.34 -6.90 -17.52
C THR A 98 31.78 -7.77 -16.38
N PRO A 99 32.21 -7.56 -15.12
CA PRO A 99 31.83 -8.43 -14.01
C PRO A 99 30.33 -8.42 -13.68
N THR A 100 29.54 -7.56 -14.32
CA THR A 100 28.08 -7.49 -14.22
C THR A 100 27.33 -8.27 -15.31
N ALA A 101 27.94 -8.49 -16.48
CA ALA A 101 27.32 -9.16 -17.63
C ALA A 101 28.04 -10.46 -18.01
N ALA A 102 28.74 -11.10 -17.06
CA ALA A 102 29.28 -12.43 -17.26
C ALA A 102 28.15 -13.47 -17.30
N SER A 103 27.65 -13.64 -18.51
CA SER A 103 26.95 -14.78 -19.09
C SER A 103 27.58 -16.12 -18.71
N GLY A 104 27.13 -16.66 -17.59
CA GLY A 104 27.28 -18.07 -17.27
C GLY A 104 26.45 -18.32 -16.05
N GLU A 105 25.39 -19.14 -16.16
CA GLU A 105 24.73 -19.68 -14.98
C GLU A 105 25.81 -20.37 -14.13
N PRO A 106 26.20 -19.80 -12.98
CA PRO A 106 27.05 -20.54 -12.08
C PRO A 106 26.08 -21.45 -11.35
N GLU A 107 26.10 -22.73 -11.72
CA GLU A 107 25.41 -23.80 -10.98
C GLU A 107 25.56 -23.55 -9.47
N SER A 108 24.43 -23.39 -8.78
CA SER A 108 24.30 -23.32 -7.31
C SER A 108 24.78 -22.07 -6.55
N LYS A 109 24.84 -20.87 -7.13
CA LYS A 109 25.10 -19.65 -6.32
C LYS A 109 23.83 -19.07 -5.69
N LYS A 110 23.91 -18.71 -4.39
CA LYS A 110 22.87 -18.00 -3.63
C LYS A 110 22.28 -16.85 -4.45
N LYS A 111 20.99 -16.93 -4.77
CA LYS A 111 20.27 -15.88 -5.50
C LYS A 111 19.97 -14.70 -4.58
N LEU A 112 19.93 -13.48 -5.11
CA LEU A 112 19.43 -12.32 -4.36
C LEU A 112 18.00 -12.03 -4.84
N ILE A 113 17.02 -12.11 -3.93
CA ILE A 113 15.62 -11.84 -4.24
C ILE A 113 15.26 -10.46 -3.69
N ILE A 114 14.75 -9.59 -4.55
CA ILE A 114 14.36 -8.22 -4.19
C ILE A 114 12.84 -8.08 -4.34
N PRO A 115 12.04 -8.48 -3.34
CA PRO A 115 10.61 -8.27 -3.38
C PRO A 115 10.27 -6.79 -3.16
N MET A 116 9.61 -6.21 -4.16
CA MET A 116 9.09 -4.84 -4.12
C MET A 116 7.65 -4.87 -3.61
N THR A 117 7.40 -4.25 -2.46
CA THR A 117 6.08 -4.18 -1.83
C THR A 117 5.71 -2.76 -1.43
N SER A 118 4.45 -2.53 -1.08
CA SER A 118 3.99 -1.20 -0.62
C SER A 118 4.15 -1.01 0.90
N ASP A 119 4.35 0.24 1.33
CA ASP A 119 4.41 0.60 2.75
C ASP A 119 3.00 0.65 3.38
N ARG A 120 1.99 0.97 2.57
CA ARG A 120 0.59 1.13 3.00
C ARG A 120 -0.25 -0.07 2.61
N GLY A 121 -1.24 -0.39 3.44
CA GLY A 121 -2.26 -1.40 3.14
C GLY A 121 -3.34 -0.89 2.17
N LEU A 122 -4.45 -1.64 2.07
CA LEU A 122 -5.61 -1.32 1.23
C LEU A 122 -5.34 -1.32 -0.29
N CYS A 123 -4.34 -2.09 -0.73
CA CYS A 123 -3.95 -2.25 -2.14
C CYS A 123 -4.52 -3.55 -2.78
N GLY A 124 -5.53 -4.17 -2.18
CA GLY A 124 -6.07 -5.45 -2.64
C GLY A 124 -5.04 -6.59 -2.52
N GLY A 125 -4.86 -7.34 -3.60
CA GLY A 125 -4.05 -8.56 -3.63
C GLY A 125 -2.57 -8.39 -3.97
N VAL A 126 -2.10 -7.19 -4.34
CA VAL A 126 -0.75 -6.99 -4.89
C VAL A 126 0.37 -7.42 -3.93
N ASN A 127 0.31 -7.00 -2.66
CA ASN A 127 1.32 -7.42 -1.69
C ASN A 127 1.26 -8.93 -1.43
N SER A 128 0.06 -9.51 -1.43
CA SER A 128 -0.13 -10.94 -1.18
C SER A 128 0.39 -11.80 -2.33
N SER A 129 0.24 -11.37 -3.58
CA SER A 129 0.76 -12.09 -4.74
C SER A 129 2.28 -12.10 -4.75
N VAL A 130 2.93 -10.95 -4.53
CA VAL A 130 4.40 -10.85 -4.44
C VAL A 130 4.94 -11.77 -3.35
N VAL A 131 4.34 -11.74 -2.16
CA VAL A 131 4.76 -12.60 -1.04
C VAL A 131 4.54 -14.08 -1.35
N LYS A 132 3.45 -14.44 -2.03
CA LYS A 132 3.15 -15.83 -2.41
C LYS A 132 4.21 -16.35 -3.40
N GLU A 133 4.60 -15.55 -4.38
CA GLU A 133 5.59 -15.92 -5.39
C GLU A 133 6.98 -16.06 -4.79
N VAL A 134 7.38 -15.14 -3.90
CA VAL A 134 8.62 -15.27 -3.12
C VAL A 134 8.61 -16.56 -2.31
N LYS A 135 7.51 -16.85 -1.60
CA LYS A 135 7.39 -18.11 -0.83
C LYS A 135 7.42 -19.35 -1.71
N ALA A 136 6.91 -19.28 -2.94
CA ALA A 136 6.96 -20.39 -3.88
C ALA A 136 8.42 -20.65 -4.32
N MET A 137 9.16 -19.60 -4.70
CA MET A 137 10.59 -19.70 -5.03
C MET A 137 11.40 -20.31 -3.88
N TYR A 138 11.13 -19.87 -2.65
CA TYR A 138 11.75 -20.42 -1.44
C TYR A 138 11.43 -21.89 -1.15
N ARG A 139 10.30 -22.41 -1.66
CA ARG A 139 9.93 -23.82 -1.49
C ARG A 139 10.53 -24.71 -2.57
N THR A 140 10.71 -24.18 -3.78
CA THR A 140 11.22 -24.92 -4.93
C THR A 140 12.73 -24.96 -4.99
N GLU A 141 13.40 -23.91 -4.49
CA GLU A 141 14.85 -23.80 -4.54
C GLU A 141 15.48 -24.23 -3.21
N THR A 142 16.41 -25.18 -3.25
CA THR A 142 17.20 -25.65 -2.10
C THR A 142 18.25 -24.65 -1.63
N VAL A 143 18.57 -23.65 -2.46
CA VAL A 143 19.53 -22.60 -2.14
C VAL A 143 18.80 -21.39 -1.58
N HIS A 144 18.90 -21.18 -0.27
CA HIS A 144 18.41 -19.97 0.40
C HIS A 144 19.12 -18.74 -0.17
N GLY A 145 18.35 -17.87 -0.81
CA GLY A 145 18.82 -16.61 -1.36
C GLY A 145 18.83 -15.49 -0.34
N ASP A 146 19.73 -14.51 -0.49
CA ASP A 146 19.67 -13.30 0.32
C ASP A 146 18.40 -12.51 -0.08
N ILE A 147 17.65 -11.95 0.87
CA ILE A 147 16.48 -11.09 0.58
C ILE A 147 16.81 -9.64 0.89
N MET A 148 16.56 -8.77 -0.09
CA MET A 148 16.52 -7.32 0.11
C MET A 148 15.08 -6.81 -0.02
N LEU A 149 14.47 -6.46 1.10
CA LEU A 149 13.08 -6.03 1.15
C LEU A 149 12.96 -4.54 0.86
N VAL A 150 12.12 -4.19 -0.11
CA VAL A 150 11.67 -2.81 -0.30
C VAL A 150 10.20 -2.73 0.06
N GLY A 151 9.90 -1.98 1.12
CA GLY A 151 8.56 -1.77 1.62
C GLY A 151 8.22 -2.57 2.88
N ASP A 152 7.42 -1.97 3.75
CA ASP A 152 7.10 -2.54 5.07
C ASP A 152 6.20 -3.79 5.01
N LYS A 153 5.26 -3.86 4.06
CA LYS A 153 4.31 -4.99 4.00
C LYS A 153 4.97 -6.31 3.61
N GLY A 154 5.98 -6.27 2.76
CA GLY A 154 6.79 -7.45 2.43
C GLY A 154 7.54 -7.96 3.65
N ARG A 155 8.12 -7.04 4.45
CA ARG A 155 8.81 -7.38 5.70
C ARG A 155 7.88 -8.07 6.68
N ASP A 156 6.73 -7.47 7.00
CA ASP A 156 5.75 -8.05 7.94
C ASP A 156 5.36 -9.50 7.57
N ALA A 157 5.23 -9.77 6.26
CA ALA A 157 4.77 -11.05 5.75
C ALA A 157 5.88 -12.11 5.57
N LEU A 158 7.11 -11.68 5.27
CA LEU A 158 8.26 -12.56 5.02
C LEU A 158 9.10 -12.80 6.29
N THR A 159 9.10 -11.89 7.28
CA THR A 159 9.77 -12.12 8.57
C THR A 159 9.26 -13.39 9.27
N ARG A 160 8.00 -13.80 9.04
CA ARG A 160 7.46 -15.04 9.62
C ARG A 160 8.03 -16.32 9.00
N VAL A 161 8.56 -16.24 7.77
CA VAL A 161 8.94 -17.42 6.97
C VAL A 161 10.45 -17.48 6.74
N ALA A 162 11.07 -16.35 6.45
CA ALA A 162 12.47 -16.25 6.05
C ALA A 162 13.18 -15.14 6.83
N ALA A 163 13.03 -15.09 8.16
CA ALA A 163 13.67 -14.07 9.00
C ALA A 163 15.20 -14.05 8.87
N LYS A 164 15.81 -15.24 8.72
CA LYS A 164 17.26 -15.44 8.72
C LYS A 164 17.92 -14.99 7.42
N ASP A 165 17.16 -14.97 6.32
CA ASP A 165 17.67 -14.71 4.98
C ASP A 165 17.50 -13.23 4.58
N ILE A 166 16.88 -12.40 5.43
CA ILE A 166 16.71 -10.96 5.19
C ILE A 166 17.99 -10.21 5.56
N VAL A 167 18.67 -9.67 4.54
CA VAL A 167 19.93 -8.92 4.73
C VAL A 167 19.66 -7.44 4.95
N VAL A 168 18.81 -6.83 4.12
CA VAL A 168 18.49 -5.39 4.19
C VAL A 168 17.00 -5.17 4.00
N SER A 169 16.43 -4.22 4.76
CA SER A 169 15.03 -3.80 4.65
C SER A 169 14.94 -2.29 4.60
N PHE A 170 14.38 -1.79 3.50
CA PHE A 170 14.07 -0.37 3.32
C PHE A 170 12.62 -0.10 3.70
N LYS A 171 12.43 0.87 4.59
CA LYS A 171 11.11 1.35 5.04
C LYS A 171 10.76 2.68 4.39
N ASP A 172 9.47 2.97 4.27
CA ASP A 172 8.94 4.26 3.76
C ASP A 172 9.45 4.65 2.36
N ALA A 173 9.78 3.67 1.51
CA ALA A 173 10.34 3.91 0.19
C ALA A 173 9.37 4.63 -0.77
N PHE A 174 8.05 4.54 -0.52
CA PHE A 174 7.02 5.04 -1.43
C PHE A 174 6.17 6.19 -0.85
N LYS A 175 6.59 6.78 0.28
CA LYS A 175 5.85 7.89 0.92
C LYS A 175 5.95 9.18 0.09
N THR A 176 7.13 9.44 -0.46
CA THR A 176 7.40 10.49 -1.46
C THR A 176 7.52 9.86 -2.85
N PRO A 177 7.23 10.60 -3.93
CA PRO A 177 7.54 10.09 -5.27
C PRO A 177 9.04 9.75 -5.36
N PRO A 178 9.41 8.61 -5.95
CA PRO A 178 10.79 8.15 -5.95
C PRO A 178 11.68 9.14 -6.70
N THR A 179 12.69 9.66 -6.01
CA THR A 179 13.74 10.49 -6.61
C THR A 179 14.98 9.65 -6.91
N PHE A 180 15.79 10.10 -7.87
CA PHE A 180 17.03 9.39 -8.22
C PHE A 180 17.95 9.18 -7.02
N THR A 181 18.04 10.16 -6.13
CA THR A 181 18.81 10.06 -4.88
C THR A 181 18.34 8.90 -4.00
N GLN A 182 17.02 8.72 -3.84
CA GLN A 182 16.45 7.62 -3.07
C GLN A 182 16.74 6.28 -3.73
N VAL A 183 16.58 6.19 -5.06
CA VAL A 183 16.90 4.96 -5.80
C VAL A 183 18.38 4.61 -5.68
N LYS A 184 19.28 5.60 -5.74
CA LYS A 184 20.73 5.39 -5.55
C LYS A 184 21.07 4.85 -4.15
N LEU A 185 20.37 5.31 -3.12
CA LEU A 185 20.54 4.80 -1.75
C LEU A 185 20.01 3.37 -1.59
N ILE A 186 18.98 3.00 -2.34
CA ILE A 186 18.47 1.61 -2.36
C ILE A 186 19.40 0.71 -3.17
N SER A 187 20.01 1.22 -4.24
CA SER A 187 20.91 0.44 -5.10
C SER A 187 22.30 0.28 -4.51
N SER A 188 22.79 1.21 -3.69
CA SER A 188 24.17 1.15 -3.20
C SER A 188 24.48 -0.12 -2.40
N PRO A 189 23.63 -0.62 -1.47
CA PRO A 189 23.93 -1.84 -0.74
C PRO A 189 23.91 -3.06 -1.66
N TRP A 190 23.07 -3.06 -2.69
CA TRP A 190 23.07 -4.11 -3.71
C TRP A 190 24.38 -4.15 -4.48
N THR A 191 24.87 -3.01 -4.96
CA THR A 191 26.14 -2.93 -5.68
C THR A 191 27.31 -3.36 -4.79
N THR A 192 27.33 -2.95 -3.52
CA THR A 192 28.35 -3.37 -2.56
C THR A 192 28.28 -4.87 -2.30
N LEU A 193 27.09 -5.44 -2.10
CA LEU A 193 26.90 -6.86 -1.82
C LEU A 193 27.27 -7.72 -3.03
N SER A 194 26.94 -7.27 -4.24
CA SER A 194 27.37 -7.90 -5.49
C SER A 194 28.89 -7.84 -5.66
N CYS A 195 29.50 -6.66 -5.41
CA CYS A 195 30.94 -6.46 -5.52
C CYS A 195 31.72 -7.31 -4.50
N LEU A 196 31.28 -7.36 -3.24
CA LEU A 196 31.89 -8.19 -2.19
C LEU A 196 31.87 -9.68 -2.56
N LYS A 197 30.75 -10.15 -3.13
CA LYS A 197 30.57 -11.54 -3.54
C LYS A 197 31.37 -11.90 -4.79
N MET A 198 31.66 -10.91 -5.65
CA MET A 198 32.58 -11.07 -6.79
C MET A 198 34.05 -11.10 -6.34
N LEU A 199 34.44 -10.25 -5.40
CA LEU A 199 35.81 -10.22 -4.85
C LEU A 199 36.13 -11.46 -4.00
N GLY A 200 35.13 -12.07 -3.36
CA GLY A 200 35.28 -13.35 -2.67
C GLY A 200 35.42 -14.59 -3.58
N ARG A 201 35.44 -14.43 -4.93
CA ARG A 201 35.67 -15.53 -5.89
C ARG A 201 37.17 -15.86 -6.11
N GLY A 202 38.07 -15.26 -5.32
CA GLY A 202 39.52 -15.36 -5.49
C GLY A 202 40.28 -16.22 -4.46
N SER A 203 39.61 -17.04 -3.65
CA SER A 203 40.27 -17.97 -2.71
C SER A 203 39.64 -19.34 -2.71
#